data_AF-A0A7S0SSI6-F1
#
_entry.id   AF-A0A7S0SSI6-F1
#
_cell.length_a   1.000
_cell.length_b   1.000
_cell.length_c   1.000
_cell.angle_alpha   90.00
_cell.angle_beta   90.00
_cell.angle_gamma   90.00
#
_symmetry.space_group_name_H-M   'P 1'
#
loop_
_entity.id
_entity.type
_entity.pdbx_description
1 polymer ?
#
loop_
_entity_poly.entity_id
_entity_poly.type
_entity_poly.pdbx_seq_one_letter_code
_entity_poly.pdbx_strand_id
1 'polypeptide(L)'
;PAQVAACPGLGEDTAEVSVGIECFANSAAGFRAILKERYTDFVVNEIDLAGEVVHLTSLVPVVDNDINEKERLQRQRLVVPASAAAGPTVAAVSVEEAEPQRSNASIEERPAPAGAVEEEAVHCEVEADAPEVHASIDAEATAEASAAVHVRESALAEFTRLAGPAETERLSTFLALPGVLTRAPEGCKPPQPLFLGSSNDKAYRTSLHTFFSINFQLLTDTVSPPDEDESRGSTKEDLKRPKLCIRVHPKKHPKLKGHNSGGGGQGQKRSREENGETGTGWGGHQRWPSGVPNHLEFTLCKENKDTGDAIGILSRILHLKPKAFGFAGTKDKRGVTSQRITLYKVRATRLAKLTLHGMKVGNFQYVDRHLGLGDLKGNLFTLTMRGIEAGSEETVARAVDALTA
;
A
#
# COMPACT_ATOMS: atom_id res chain seq x y z
N PRO A 1 -52.72 5.90 14.87
CA PRO A 1 -52.58 5.78 16.34
C PRO A 1 -51.79 4.50 16.69
N ALA A 2 -50.53 4.66 17.08
CA ALA A 2 -49.70 3.56 17.57
C ALA A 2 -50.40 2.93 18.78
N GLN A 3 -50.66 1.63 18.72
CA GLN A 3 -51.23 0.89 19.84
C GLN A 3 -50.09 0.57 20.81
N VAL A 4 -50.22 1.05 22.04
CA VAL A 4 -49.42 0.59 23.18
C VAL A 4 -49.91 -0.81 23.53
N ALA A 5 -49.40 -1.82 22.82
CA ALA A 5 -49.66 -3.22 23.12
C ALA A 5 -48.69 -3.66 24.22
N ALA A 6 -49.12 -3.57 25.48
CA ALA A 6 -48.39 -4.15 26.60
C ALA A 6 -48.51 -5.68 26.52
N CYS A 7 -47.40 -6.37 26.25
CA CYS A 7 -47.30 -7.82 26.44
C CYS A 7 -47.19 -8.13 27.94
N PRO A 8 -48.06 -8.94 28.54
CA PRO A 8 -47.92 -9.35 29.93
C PRO A 8 -46.88 -10.48 30.00
N GLY A 9 -45.69 -10.23 30.56
CA GLY A 9 -44.77 -11.31 30.97
C GLY A 9 -43.29 -11.14 30.69
N LEU A 10 -42.84 -10.04 30.09
CA LEU A 10 -41.43 -9.65 30.07
C LEU A 10 -41.28 -8.55 31.13
N GLY A 11 -40.40 -8.74 32.11
CA GLY A 11 -40.17 -7.73 33.16
C GLY A 11 -39.96 -6.36 32.52
N GLU A 12 -40.50 -5.31 33.13
CA GLU A 12 -40.34 -3.94 32.65
C GLU A 12 -38.85 -3.69 32.37
N ASP A 13 -38.46 -3.67 31.10
CA ASP A 13 -37.12 -3.31 30.66
C ASP A 13 -37.00 -1.78 30.85
N THR A 14 -36.85 -1.40 32.11
CA THR A 14 -36.77 -0.01 32.61
C THR A 14 -35.69 0.80 31.89
N ALA A 15 -34.70 0.14 31.29
CA ALA A 15 -33.63 0.78 30.54
C ALA A 15 -34.12 1.42 29.21
N GLU A 16 -34.92 0.72 28.40
CA GLU A 16 -35.40 1.25 27.12
C GLU A 16 -36.46 2.35 27.32
N VAL A 17 -37.35 2.14 28.27
CA VAL A 17 -38.35 3.14 28.69
C VAL A 17 -37.67 4.41 29.20
N SER A 18 -36.56 4.29 29.95
CA SER A 18 -35.82 5.47 30.45
C SER A 18 -35.24 6.36 29.36
N VAL A 19 -35.05 5.82 28.14
CA VAL A 19 -34.57 6.56 26.97
C VAL A 19 -35.69 6.81 25.94
N GLY A 20 -36.95 6.54 26.29
CA GLY A 20 -38.14 6.83 25.48
C GLY A 20 -38.40 5.84 24.34
N ILE A 21 -37.85 4.62 24.40
CA ILE A 21 -38.12 3.55 23.45
C ILE A 21 -39.23 2.67 24.04
N GLU A 22 -40.48 2.98 23.70
CA GLU A 22 -41.67 2.39 24.36
C GLU A 22 -42.66 1.73 23.38
N CYS A 23 -42.47 1.91 22.07
CA CYS A 23 -43.42 1.53 21.04
C CYS A 23 -42.83 0.51 20.06
N PHE A 24 -43.68 -0.41 19.59
CA PHE A 24 -43.37 -1.33 18.49
C PHE A 24 -43.96 -0.84 17.17
N ALA A 25 -43.31 -1.17 16.05
CA ALA A 25 -43.79 -0.81 14.72
C ALA A 25 -45.01 -1.65 14.26
N ASN A 26 -45.15 -2.87 14.78
CA ASN A 26 -46.24 -3.80 14.47
C ASN A 26 -46.76 -4.48 15.75
N SER A 27 -47.82 -5.26 15.62
CA SER A 27 -48.48 -6.00 16.70
C SER A 27 -48.16 -7.50 16.68
N ALA A 28 -47.09 -7.92 15.99
CA ALA A 28 -46.68 -9.32 15.97
C ALA A 28 -46.26 -9.78 17.38
N ALA A 29 -46.47 -11.06 17.68
CA ALA A 29 -46.06 -11.62 18.97
C ALA A 29 -44.52 -11.64 19.08
N GLY A 30 -44.00 -11.18 20.22
CA GLY A 30 -42.57 -11.20 20.50
C GLY A 30 -42.04 -12.60 20.81
N PHE A 31 -40.72 -12.76 20.65
CA PHE A 31 -39.99 -13.98 21.02
C PHE A 31 -38.65 -13.60 21.65
N ARG A 32 -38.03 -14.55 22.36
CA ARG A 32 -36.74 -14.35 23.04
C ARG A 32 -35.60 -14.89 22.18
N ALA A 33 -34.52 -14.13 22.07
CA ALA A 33 -33.31 -14.55 21.38
C ALA A 33 -32.07 -13.83 21.94
N ILE A 34 -30.90 -14.42 21.70
CA ILE A 34 -29.59 -13.88 22.05
C ILE A 34 -29.00 -13.23 20.80
N LEU A 35 -28.83 -11.92 20.84
CA LEU A 35 -28.17 -11.14 19.79
C LEU A 35 -26.68 -10.92 20.14
N LYS A 36 -25.80 -10.98 19.13
CA LYS A 36 -24.35 -10.77 19.28
C LYS A 36 -23.70 -11.73 20.29
N GLU A 37 -24.15 -13.00 20.40
CA GLU A 37 -23.46 -13.99 21.27
C GLU A 37 -21.98 -14.08 20.86
N ARG A 38 -21.72 -14.31 19.57
CA ARG A 38 -20.40 -14.19 18.94
C ARG A 38 -20.33 -12.91 18.10
N TYR A 39 -19.14 -12.32 17.94
CA TYR A 39 -18.98 -11.17 17.04
C TYR A 39 -19.21 -11.55 15.57
N THR A 40 -19.04 -12.83 15.22
CA THR A 40 -19.34 -13.37 13.88
C THR A 40 -20.83 -13.46 13.58
N ASP A 41 -21.69 -13.39 14.60
CA ASP A 41 -23.15 -13.40 14.44
C ASP A 41 -23.68 -12.03 13.99
N PHE A 42 -22.81 -11.02 13.91
CA PHE A 42 -23.16 -9.65 13.56
C PHE A 42 -22.24 -9.15 12.45
N VAL A 43 -22.68 -9.32 11.22
CA VAL A 43 -21.94 -8.92 10.03
C VAL A 43 -22.55 -7.65 9.45
N VAL A 44 -21.70 -6.68 9.14
CA VAL A 44 -22.10 -5.38 8.57
C VAL A 44 -21.30 -5.11 7.30
N ASN A 45 -21.98 -4.98 6.17
CA ASN A 45 -21.37 -4.56 4.92
C ASN A 45 -21.89 -3.16 4.56
N GLU A 46 -20.98 -2.22 4.36
CA GLU A 46 -21.35 -0.89 3.87
C GLU A 46 -22.00 -0.98 2.49
N ILE A 47 -23.01 -0.15 2.25
CA ILE A 47 -23.60 0.07 0.92
C ILE A 47 -23.09 1.43 0.45
N ASP A 48 -22.29 1.43 -0.61
CA ASP A 48 -21.66 2.65 -1.11
C ASP A 48 -22.65 3.60 -1.80
N LEU A 49 -22.16 4.73 -2.31
CA LEU A 49 -22.98 5.70 -3.02
C LEU A 49 -23.53 5.18 -4.35
N ALA A 50 -22.89 4.19 -4.98
CA ALA A 50 -23.45 3.52 -6.15
C ALA A 50 -24.62 2.63 -5.75
N GLY A 51 -24.62 2.11 -4.52
CA GLY A 51 -25.61 1.14 -4.03
C GLY A 51 -25.05 -0.28 -3.98
N GLU A 52 -23.74 -0.43 -4.20
CA GLU A 52 -23.07 -1.72 -4.18
C GLU A 52 -22.70 -2.11 -2.75
N VAL A 53 -22.89 -3.38 -2.44
CA VAL A 53 -22.53 -3.94 -1.13
C VAL A 53 -21.03 -4.19 -1.09
N VAL A 54 -20.37 -3.58 -0.11
CA VAL A 54 -18.92 -3.64 0.02
C VAL A 54 -18.50 -4.99 0.61
N HIS A 55 -17.90 -5.82 -0.24
CA HIS A 55 -17.25 -7.08 0.13
C HIS A 55 -15.75 -7.04 -0.16
N LEU A 56 -14.96 -7.69 0.68
CA LEU A 56 -13.54 -7.92 0.43
C LEU A 56 -13.38 -9.18 -0.41
N THR A 57 -12.99 -9.03 -1.68
CA THR A 57 -12.94 -10.12 -2.67
C THR A 57 -11.53 -10.40 -3.18
N SER A 58 -10.63 -9.40 -3.16
CA SER A 58 -9.25 -9.53 -3.61
C SER A 58 -8.29 -8.82 -2.67
N LEU A 59 -7.18 -9.47 -2.34
CA LEU A 59 -6.10 -8.91 -1.53
C LEU A 59 -4.91 -8.42 -2.38
N VAL A 60 -4.95 -8.63 -3.69
CA VAL A 60 -3.81 -8.41 -4.59
C VAL A 60 -3.82 -6.96 -5.12
N PRO A 61 -2.70 -6.22 -5.03
CA PRO A 61 -2.62 -4.82 -5.47
C PRO A 61 -2.35 -4.70 -6.97
N VAL A 62 -3.22 -5.27 -7.81
CA VAL A 62 -3.03 -5.30 -9.29
C VAL A 62 -2.91 -3.91 -9.89
N VAL A 63 -3.58 -2.91 -9.30
CA VAL A 63 -3.56 -1.50 -9.73
C VAL A 63 -2.18 -0.85 -9.75
N ASP A 64 -1.20 -1.42 -9.04
CA ASP A 64 0.17 -0.92 -9.04
C ASP A 64 1.02 -1.45 -10.20
N ASN A 65 0.62 -2.54 -10.86
CA ASN A 65 1.44 -3.21 -11.88
C ASN A 65 1.73 -2.30 -13.07
N ASP A 66 0.69 -1.73 -13.70
CA ASP A 66 0.82 -0.85 -14.86
C ASP A 66 1.62 0.42 -14.53
N ILE A 67 1.44 0.94 -13.32
CA ILE A 67 2.17 2.13 -12.87
C ILE A 67 3.65 1.80 -12.71
N ASN A 68 3.96 0.66 -12.10
CA ASN A 68 5.33 0.19 -11.93
C ASN A 68 6.00 -0.08 -13.28
N GLU A 69 5.27 -0.66 -14.24
CA GLU A 69 5.77 -0.90 -15.60
C GLU A 69 6.01 0.40 -16.36
N LYS A 70 5.06 1.35 -16.36
CA LYS A 70 5.23 2.66 -16.98
C LYS A 70 6.41 3.42 -16.39
N GLU A 71 6.55 3.41 -15.06
CA GLU A 71 7.71 4.00 -14.39
C GLU A 71 9.02 3.32 -14.81
N ARG A 72 9.04 1.98 -14.93
CA ARG A 72 10.20 1.21 -15.39
C ARG A 72 10.58 1.57 -16.83
N LEU A 73 9.62 1.64 -17.75
CA LEU A 73 9.84 2.02 -19.14
C LEU A 73 10.33 3.47 -19.26
N GLN A 74 9.74 4.39 -18.50
CA GLN A 74 10.19 5.79 -18.47
C GLN A 74 11.63 5.90 -17.96
N ARG A 75 11.99 5.13 -16.94
CA ARG A 75 13.37 5.05 -16.44
C ARG A 75 14.33 4.46 -17.47
N GLN A 76 13.94 3.40 -18.18
CA GLN A 76 14.77 2.80 -19.25
C GLN A 76 15.01 3.79 -20.41
N ARG A 77 13.99 4.58 -20.80
CA ARG A 77 14.13 5.63 -21.82
C ARG A 77 15.10 6.74 -21.41
N LEU A 78 15.21 7.03 -20.11
CA LEU A 78 16.14 8.05 -19.58
C LEU A 78 17.58 7.54 -19.44
N VAL A 79 17.81 6.23 -19.52
CA VAL A 79 19.12 5.56 -19.33
C VAL A 79 19.80 5.19 -20.67
N VAL A 80 19.18 5.51 -21.82
CA VAL A 80 19.84 5.30 -23.13
C VAL A 80 21.04 6.26 -23.26
N PRO A 81 22.27 5.77 -23.50
CA PRO A 81 23.45 6.60 -23.52
C PRO A 81 23.46 7.52 -24.75
N ALA A 82 23.97 8.74 -24.55
CA ALA A 82 24.30 9.72 -25.58
C ALA A 82 25.46 9.29 -26.50
N SER A 83 25.55 8.00 -26.84
CA SER A 83 26.56 7.42 -27.73
C SER A 83 26.04 7.19 -29.17
N ALA A 84 24.77 7.50 -29.46
CA ALA A 84 24.23 7.44 -30.82
C ALA A 84 24.40 8.76 -31.62
N ALA A 85 25.16 9.72 -31.09
CA ALA A 85 25.52 10.95 -31.80
C ALA A 85 26.94 10.85 -32.37
N ALA A 86 27.16 9.88 -33.26
CA ALA A 86 28.33 9.82 -34.13
C ALA A 86 27.89 9.42 -35.54
N GLY A 87 27.35 10.43 -36.25
CA GLY A 87 27.33 10.60 -37.70
C GLY A 87 26.42 9.70 -38.55
N PRO A 88 25.67 10.30 -39.49
CA PRO A 88 25.51 9.73 -40.81
C PRO A 88 26.46 10.44 -41.77
N THR A 89 27.39 9.68 -42.32
CA THR A 89 28.06 10.00 -43.57
C THR A 89 27.01 10.13 -44.68
N VAL A 90 27.18 11.18 -45.46
CA VAL A 90 26.44 11.43 -46.71
C VAL A 90 26.53 10.24 -47.66
N ALA A 91 25.39 9.65 -47.98
CA ALA A 91 25.19 8.90 -49.21
C ALA A 91 23.73 9.07 -49.62
N ALA A 92 23.53 9.90 -50.65
CA ALA A 92 22.26 10.16 -51.28
C ALA A 92 21.74 8.90 -51.96
N VAL A 93 20.49 8.52 -51.67
CA VAL A 93 19.63 7.77 -52.59
C VAL A 93 18.18 8.25 -52.42
N SER A 94 17.52 8.33 -53.57
CA SER A 94 16.34 9.08 -53.97
C SER A 94 15.04 8.85 -53.22
N VAL A 95 14.21 9.89 -53.35
CA VAL A 95 12.82 10.04 -52.95
C VAL A 95 11.90 9.15 -53.80
N GLU A 96 10.97 8.44 -53.17
CA GLU A 96 9.63 8.23 -53.74
C GLU A 96 8.60 8.17 -52.61
N GLU A 97 7.64 9.10 -52.67
CA GLU A 97 6.43 9.18 -51.84
C GLU A 97 5.40 8.15 -52.33
N ALA A 98 4.67 7.53 -51.41
CA ALA A 98 3.30 7.07 -51.67
C ALA A 98 2.49 6.98 -50.37
N GLU A 99 1.41 7.77 -50.31
CA GLU A 99 0.34 7.71 -49.31
C GLU A 99 -0.40 6.37 -49.32
N PRO A 100 -1.05 5.95 -48.21
CA PRO A 100 -1.94 4.79 -48.22
C PRO A 100 -3.37 5.21 -48.56
N GLN A 101 -3.87 4.76 -49.72
CA GLN A 101 -5.29 4.79 -50.04
C GLN A 101 -6.01 3.56 -49.48
N ARG A 102 -7.15 3.84 -48.84
CA ARG A 102 -8.22 2.89 -48.52
C ARG A 102 -8.74 2.20 -49.79
N SER A 103 -9.10 0.92 -49.69
CA SER A 103 -10.30 0.43 -50.36
C SER A 103 -10.92 -0.77 -49.64
N ASN A 104 -12.25 -0.72 -49.59
CA ASN A 104 -13.18 -1.69 -49.03
C ASN A 104 -13.41 -2.88 -49.97
N ALA A 105 -13.79 -4.02 -49.39
CA ALA A 105 -14.92 -4.92 -49.75
C ALA A 105 -14.60 -6.34 -49.22
N SER A 106 -15.34 -6.95 -48.28
CA SER A 106 -16.71 -7.52 -48.41
C SER A 106 -16.72 -8.58 -49.54
N ILE A 107 -17.04 -9.87 -49.35
CA ILE A 107 -18.22 -10.46 -48.68
C ILE A 107 -18.15 -12.02 -48.74
N GLU A 108 -18.76 -12.69 -47.75
CA GLU A 108 -19.39 -14.06 -47.73
C GLU A 108 -18.53 -15.31 -48.03
N GLU A 109 -18.72 -16.51 -47.46
CA GLU A 109 -19.78 -17.08 -46.62
C GLU A 109 -19.27 -18.35 -45.89
N ARG A 110 -19.97 -18.74 -44.82
CA ARG A 110 -19.92 -20.03 -44.08
C ARG A 110 -20.52 -21.18 -44.95
N PRO A 111 -20.53 -22.49 -44.57
CA PRO A 111 -20.69 -23.03 -43.21
C PRO A 111 -19.90 -24.31 -42.84
N ALA A 112 -20.06 -24.72 -41.58
CA ALA A 112 -19.64 -25.99 -40.97
C ALA A 112 -20.46 -27.21 -41.51
N PRO A 113 -20.14 -28.47 -41.13
CA PRO A 113 -20.69 -29.01 -39.88
C PRO A 113 -19.84 -30.08 -39.11
N ALA A 114 -20.11 -30.10 -37.79
CA ALA A 114 -20.27 -31.16 -36.77
C ALA A 114 -19.74 -32.62 -36.88
N GLY A 115 -19.34 -33.12 -35.68
CA GLY A 115 -19.55 -34.48 -35.14
C GLY A 115 -18.26 -35.32 -34.96
N ALA A 116 -18.00 -36.13 -33.92
CA ALA A 116 -18.62 -36.48 -32.63
C ALA A 116 -17.66 -37.45 -31.87
N VAL A 117 -17.81 -37.57 -30.53
CA VAL A 117 -17.47 -38.71 -29.60
C VAL A 117 -15.98 -39.16 -29.47
N GLU A 118 -15.38 -39.58 -28.34
CA GLU A 118 -15.78 -40.47 -27.21
C GLU A 118 -15.01 -40.17 -25.88
N GLU A 119 -15.47 -40.80 -24.80
CA GLU A 119 -14.99 -40.81 -23.40
C GLU A 119 -13.68 -41.60 -23.15
N GLU A 120 -12.96 -41.31 -22.05
CA GLU A 120 -12.73 -42.30 -20.98
C GLU A 120 -12.10 -41.66 -19.71
N ALA A 121 -12.50 -42.22 -18.56
CA ALA A 121 -12.08 -41.86 -17.21
C ALA A 121 -11.11 -42.91 -16.64
N VAL A 122 -10.13 -42.50 -15.82
CA VAL A 122 -9.50 -43.39 -14.83
C VAL A 122 -9.19 -42.62 -13.55
N HIS A 123 -9.74 -43.14 -12.46
CA HIS A 123 -9.53 -42.81 -11.04
C HIS A 123 -8.38 -43.69 -10.50
N CYS A 124 -7.62 -43.24 -9.50
CA CYS A 124 -7.44 -43.93 -8.20
C CYS A 124 -6.25 -43.41 -7.38
N GLU A 125 -6.56 -43.26 -6.10
CA GLU A 125 -5.74 -42.88 -4.95
C GLU A 125 -4.85 -44.05 -4.49
N VAL A 126 -3.75 -43.74 -3.79
CA VAL A 126 -3.27 -44.58 -2.67
C VAL A 126 -2.64 -43.68 -1.60
N GLU A 127 -3.18 -43.73 -0.39
CA GLU A 127 -2.59 -43.22 0.85
C GLU A 127 -1.43 -44.12 1.34
N ALA A 128 -0.44 -43.53 2.01
CA ALA A 128 0.33 -44.22 3.06
C ALA A 128 0.85 -43.22 4.09
N ASP A 129 0.70 -43.62 5.35
CA ASP A 129 0.78 -42.85 6.59
C ASP A 129 2.17 -42.94 7.28
N ALA A 130 2.51 -41.84 8.00
CA ALA A 130 3.45 -41.65 9.12
C ALA A 130 4.99 -41.90 8.98
N PRO A 131 5.87 -41.29 9.83
CA PRO A 131 5.61 -40.48 11.03
C PRO A 131 6.29 -39.09 11.10
N GLU A 132 5.78 -38.28 12.04
CA GLU A 132 6.29 -36.98 12.49
C GLU A 132 7.74 -36.99 12.99
N VAL A 133 8.54 -36.00 12.56
CA VAL A 133 9.65 -35.45 13.35
C VAL A 133 9.71 -33.92 13.17
N HIS A 134 9.58 -33.21 14.28
CA HIS A 134 9.69 -31.75 14.40
C HIS A 134 11.08 -31.25 13.99
N ALA A 135 11.18 -30.44 12.93
CA ALA A 135 12.25 -29.44 12.74
C ALA A 135 11.94 -28.50 11.55
N SER A 136 11.23 -27.39 11.80
CA SER A 136 11.13 -26.32 10.79
C SER A 136 10.88 -24.96 11.44
N ILE A 137 11.95 -24.34 11.95
CA ILE A 137 11.96 -22.89 12.28
C ILE A 137 13.09 -22.15 11.51
N ASP A 138 13.99 -22.84 10.80
CA ASP A 138 15.16 -22.18 10.18
C ASP A 138 15.10 -22.03 8.63
N ALA A 139 14.08 -22.57 7.96
CA ALA A 139 13.97 -22.53 6.49
C ALA A 139 13.43 -21.20 5.92
N GLU A 140 12.57 -20.50 6.67
CA GLU A 140 11.92 -19.27 6.21
C GLU A 140 12.87 -18.05 6.35
N ALA A 141 13.66 -18.01 7.42
CA ALA A 141 14.71 -17.00 7.63
C ALA A 141 15.88 -17.13 6.64
N THR A 142 16.21 -18.36 6.19
CA THR A 142 17.22 -18.59 5.16
C THR A 142 16.73 -18.22 3.77
N ALA A 143 15.44 -18.41 3.47
CA ALA A 143 14.83 -17.97 2.21
C ALA A 143 14.78 -16.44 2.08
N GLU A 144 14.35 -15.72 3.12
CA GLU A 144 14.35 -14.24 3.14
C GLU A 144 15.76 -13.64 3.07
N ALA A 145 16.73 -14.26 3.76
CA ALA A 145 18.13 -13.86 3.68
C ALA A 145 18.70 -14.10 2.26
N SER A 146 18.40 -15.23 1.62
CA SER A 146 18.89 -15.53 0.26
C SER A 146 18.26 -14.62 -0.80
N ALA A 147 16.97 -14.28 -0.66
CA ALA A 147 16.29 -13.35 -1.55
C ALA A 147 16.84 -11.92 -1.42
N ALA A 148 17.12 -11.46 -0.19
CA ALA A 148 17.75 -10.16 0.06
C ALA A 148 19.19 -10.10 -0.48
N VAL A 149 19.94 -11.20 -0.41
CA VAL A 149 21.28 -11.33 -1.00
C VAL A 149 21.23 -11.26 -2.53
N HIS A 150 20.31 -12.00 -3.16
CA HIS A 150 20.17 -12.01 -4.63
C HIS A 150 19.76 -10.64 -5.19
N VAL A 151 18.83 -9.95 -4.52
CA VAL A 151 18.43 -8.57 -4.88
C VAL A 151 19.61 -7.60 -4.75
N ARG A 152 20.45 -7.77 -3.72
CA ARG A 152 21.64 -6.95 -3.50
C ARG A 152 22.71 -7.18 -4.56
N GLU A 153 22.96 -8.43 -4.96
CA GLU A 153 23.91 -8.77 -6.03
C GLU A 153 23.47 -8.17 -7.38
N SER A 154 22.18 -8.29 -7.72
CA SER A 154 21.61 -7.68 -8.92
C SER A 154 21.75 -6.16 -8.92
N ALA A 155 21.55 -5.50 -7.76
CA ALA A 155 21.72 -4.06 -7.63
C ALA A 155 23.19 -3.64 -7.78
N LEU A 156 24.15 -4.42 -7.26
CA LEU A 156 25.59 -4.14 -7.43
C LEU A 156 26.05 -4.32 -8.88
N ALA A 157 25.48 -5.29 -9.61
CA ALA A 157 25.74 -5.46 -11.05
C ALA A 157 25.23 -4.26 -11.86
N GLU A 158 24.04 -3.74 -11.55
CA GLU A 158 23.50 -2.50 -12.14
C GLU A 158 24.41 -1.30 -11.81
N PHE A 159 24.87 -1.19 -10.56
CA PHE A 159 25.80 -0.12 -10.17
C PHE A 159 27.14 -0.19 -10.88
N THR A 160 27.67 -1.39 -11.10
CA THR A 160 28.92 -1.61 -11.83
C THR A 160 28.82 -1.06 -13.25
N ARG A 161 27.66 -1.25 -13.90
CA ARG A 161 27.39 -0.68 -15.23
C ARG A 161 27.27 0.84 -15.19
N LEU A 162 26.81 1.40 -14.08
CA LEU A 162 26.58 2.83 -13.93
C LEU A 162 27.85 3.61 -13.56
N ALA A 163 28.55 3.19 -12.51
CA ALA A 163 29.67 3.92 -11.89
C ALA A 163 31.03 3.20 -12.01
N GLY A 164 31.06 2.01 -12.59
CA GLY A 164 32.26 1.20 -12.75
C GLY A 164 32.59 0.31 -11.54
N PRO A 165 33.57 -0.60 -11.70
CA PRO A 165 33.90 -1.60 -10.69
C PRO A 165 34.53 -0.99 -9.42
N ALA A 166 35.36 0.04 -9.56
CA ALA A 166 36.04 0.69 -8.42
C ALA A 166 35.04 1.31 -7.43
N GLU A 167 34.02 2.02 -7.92
CA GLU A 167 32.98 2.60 -7.07
C GLU A 167 32.06 1.52 -6.48
N THR A 168 31.87 0.41 -7.21
CA THR A 168 31.05 -0.72 -6.75
C THR A 168 31.68 -1.43 -5.56
N GLU A 169 32.99 -1.60 -5.54
CA GLU A 169 33.71 -2.18 -4.41
C GLU A 169 33.56 -1.31 -3.14
N ARG A 170 33.68 0.02 -3.30
CA ARG A 170 33.47 0.99 -2.22
C ARG A 170 32.03 0.95 -1.70
N LEU A 171 31.06 0.83 -2.60
CA LEU A 171 29.65 0.69 -2.22
C LEU A 171 29.39 -0.64 -1.50
N SER A 172 29.92 -1.75 -2.00
CA SER A 172 29.77 -3.08 -1.39
C SER A 172 30.27 -3.08 0.05
N THR A 173 31.45 -2.49 0.26
CA THR A 173 32.07 -2.31 1.58
C THR A 173 31.19 -1.45 2.48
N PHE A 174 30.69 -0.31 1.98
CA PHE A 174 29.81 0.58 2.74
C PHE A 174 28.50 -0.11 3.16
N LEU A 175 27.85 -0.85 2.26
CA LEU A 175 26.59 -1.56 2.56
C LEU A 175 26.78 -2.75 3.51
N ALA A 176 28.00 -3.26 3.68
CA ALA A 176 28.33 -4.29 4.64
C ALA A 176 28.51 -3.74 6.08
N LEU A 177 28.66 -2.41 6.24
CA LEU A 177 28.84 -1.80 7.56
C LEU A 177 27.53 -1.86 8.39
N PRO A 178 27.60 -2.31 9.66
CA PRO A 178 26.48 -2.24 10.59
C PRO A 178 26.01 -0.78 10.76
N GLY A 179 24.71 -0.53 10.63
CA GLY A 179 24.12 0.81 10.70
C GLY A 179 23.82 1.47 9.36
N VAL A 180 24.22 0.87 8.22
CA VAL A 180 23.90 1.38 6.88
C VAL A 180 22.57 0.84 6.38
N LEU A 181 22.44 -0.49 6.28
CA LEU A 181 21.17 -1.17 5.93
C LEU A 181 20.56 -1.90 7.14
N THR A 182 21.43 -2.44 8.00
CA THR A 182 21.08 -3.19 9.20
C THR A 182 21.25 -2.32 10.44
N ARG A 183 20.53 -2.64 11.52
CA ARG A 183 20.63 -1.87 12.77
C ARG A 183 22.03 -1.98 13.37
N ALA A 184 22.63 -0.84 13.72
CA ALA A 184 23.91 -0.83 14.44
C ALA A 184 23.75 -1.40 15.87
N PRO A 185 24.73 -2.16 16.39
CA PRO A 185 24.77 -2.56 17.78
C PRO A 185 24.73 -1.35 18.73
N GLU A 186 24.11 -1.52 19.91
CA GLU A 186 23.99 -0.43 20.88
C GLU A 186 25.38 0.04 21.35
N GLY A 187 25.64 1.34 21.24
CA GLY A 187 26.92 1.98 21.64
C GLY A 187 27.89 2.28 20.49
N CYS A 188 27.66 1.79 19.27
CA CYS A 188 28.53 2.09 18.12
C CYS A 188 28.22 3.46 17.50
N LYS A 189 29.27 4.20 17.11
CA LYS A 189 29.13 5.48 16.35
C LYS A 189 28.52 5.18 14.97
N PRO A 190 27.64 6.05 14.44
CA PRO A 190 27.06 5.85 13.12
C PRO A 190 28.15 5.84 12.03
N PRO A 191 28.03 4.99 11.00
CA PRO A 191 29.01 4.94 9.91
C PRO A 191 29.06 6.27 9.16
N GLN A 192 30.25 6.65 8.68
CA GLN A 192 30.42 7.90 7.92
C GLN A 192 29.76 7.78 6.54
N PRO A 193 29.20 8.89 5.98
CA PRO A 193 28.63 8.88 4.64
C PRO A 193 29.66 8.50 3.56
N LEU A 194 29.24 7.73 2.56
CA LEU A 194 30.06 7.39 1.39
C LEU A 194 30.05 8.54 0.38
N PHE A 195 31.21 8.96 -0.10
CA PHE A 195 31.35 9.97 -1.16
C PHE A 195 31.76 9.30 -2.47
N LEU A 196 30.95 9.40 -3.52
CA LEU A 196 31.25 8.84 -4.83
C LEU A 196 32.20 9.75 -5.63
N GLY A 197 32.77 9.21 -6.72
CA GLY A 197 33.61 9.96 -7.64
C GLY A 197 32.98 11.27 -8.13
N SER A 198 33.81 12.30 -8.32
CA SER A 198 33.33 13.60 -8.81
C SER A 198 32.91 13.53 -10.28
N SER A 199 31.77 14.13 -10.60
CA SER A 199 31.25 14.19 -11.97
C SER A 199 30.53 15.50 -12.23
N ASN A 200 30.86 16.13 -13.36
CA ASN A 200 30.21 17.35 -13.82
C ASN A 200 28.88 17.09 -14.55
N ASP A 201 28.59 15.86 -14.92
CA ASP A 201 27.33 15.51 -15.58
C ASP A 201 26.16 15.42 -14.59
N LYS A 202 25.18 16.31 -14.76
CA LYS A 202 23.96 16.36 -13.95
C LYS A 202 23.08 15.13 -14.17
N ALA A 203 23.05 14.58 -15.38
CA ALA A 203 22.25 13.40 -15.71
C ALA A 203 22.81 12.18 -14.98
N TYR A 204 24.12 11.94 -15.10
CA TYR A 204 24.85 10.93 -14.32
C TYR A 204 24.66 11.07 -12.81
N ARG A 205 24.73 12.28 -12.26
CA ARG A 205 24.46 12.49 -10.82
C ARG A 205 23.03 12.12 -10.45
N THR A 206 22.06 12.46 -11.29
CA THR A 206 20.65 12.15 -11.07
C THR A 206 20.37 10.64 -11.15
N SER A 207 21.04 9.91 -12.06
CA SER A 207 20.94 8.45 -12.12
C SER A 207 21.49 7.77 -10.86
N LEU A 208 22.60 8.28 -10.29
CA LEU A 208 23.14 7.79 -9.04
C LEU A 208 22.19 8.05 -7.85
N HIS A 209 21.66 9.26 -7.70
CA HIS A 209 20.64 9.57 -6.68
C HIS A 209 19.43 8.62 -6.76
N THR A 210 18.99 8.34 -7.98
CA THR A 210 17.85 7.44 -8.26
C THR A 210 18.19 6.00 -7.88
N PHE A 211 19.38 5.52 -8.26
CA PHE A 211 19.87 4.17 -7.95
C PHE A 211 19.86 3.89 -6.44
N PHE A 212 20.40 4.79 -5.62
CA PHE A 212 20.44 4.61 -4.15
C PHE A 212 19.07 4.65 -3.50
N SER A 213 18.16 5.49 -4.01
CA SER A 213 16.80 5.58 -3.49
C SER A 213 16.00 4.31 -3.78
N ILE A 214 16.15 3.70 -4.96
CA ILE A 214 15.40 2.51 -5.38
C ILE A 214 15.95 1.25 -4.71
N ASN A 215 17.25 0.99 -4.86
CA ASN A 215 17.85 -0.29 -4.48
C ASN A 215 18.12 -0.40 -2.99
N PHE A 216 18.39 0.72 -2.32
CA PHE A 216 18.84 0.72 -0.92
C PHE A 216 18.02 1.61 0.01
N GLN A 217 17.12 2.44 -0.53
CA GLN A 217 16.35 3.45 0.23
C GLN A 217 17.27 4.38 1.05
N LEU A 218 18.47 4.65 0.53
CA LEU A 218 19.45 5.52 1.17
C LEU A 218 19.26 6.96 0.66
N LEU A 219 19.48 7.92 1.57
CA LEU A 219 19.42 9.34 1.24
C LEU A 219 20.73 9.78 0.59
N THR A 220 20.63 10.63 -0.44
CA THR A 220 21.78 11.09 -1.20
C THR A 220 21.71 12.59 -1.47
N ASP A 221 22.85 13.27 -1.44
CA ASP A 221 22.98 14.71 -1.69
C ASP A 221 24.20 15.02 -2.57
N THR A 222 24.05 15.99 -3.48
CA THR A 222 25.15 16.48 -4.31
C THR A 222 25.93 17.53 -3.52
N VAL A 223 27.21 17.32 -3.31
CA VAL A 223 28.10 18.23 -2.57
C VAL A 223 29.35 18.55 -3.38
N SER A 224 29.99 19.69 -3.11
CA SER A 224 31.35 19.90 -3.59
C SER A 224 32.31 18.95 -2.85
N PRO A 225 33.40 18.50 -3.48
CA PRO A 225 34.38 17.65 -2.82
C PRO A 225 34.89 18.39 -1.58
N PRO A 226 35.08 17.71 -0.44
CA PRO A 226 35.85 18.29 0.65
C PRO A 226 37.24 18.63 0.10
N ASP A 227 37.69 19.87 0.30
CA ASP A 227 38.93 20.40 -0.27
C ASP A 227 40.09 19.42 -0.03
N GLU A 228 40.64 18.84 -1.09
CA GLU A 228 41.91 18.12 -1.01
C GLU A 228 43.03 19.15 -0.93
N ASP A 229 43.91 18.97 0.05
CA ASP A 229 45.01 19.84 0.43
C ASP A 229 45.74 20.54 -0.74
N GLU A 230 46.05 21.81 -0.51
CA GLU A 230 46.95 22.67 -1.28
C GLU A 230 48.34 22.04 -1.47
N SER A 231 48.52 21.18 -2.48
CA SER A 231 49.85 20.90 -3.07
C SER A 231 49.76 20.04 -4.33
N ARG A 232 49.51 20.70 -5.46
CA ARG A 232 50.28 20.58 -6.71
C ARG A 232 49.66 21.48 -7.76
N GLY A 233 50.44 22.46 -8.19
CA GLY A 233 49.99 23.53 -9.07
C GLY A 233 49.34 23.01 -10.35
N SER A 234 48.13 23.50 -10.61
CA SER A 234 47.48 23.39 -11.91
C SER A 234 47.12 24.80 -12.40
N THR A 235 47.52 25.06 -13.63
CA THR A 235 47.45 26.32 -14.37
C THR A 235 46.03 26.89 -14.49
N LYS A 236 45.94 28.22 -14.62
CA LYS A 236 44.75 29.09 -14.61
C LYS A 236 43.68 28.86 -15.71
N GLU A 237 43.54 27.68 -16.31
CA GLU A 237 42.55 27.44 -17.38
C GLU A 237 41.34 26.55 -17.01
N ASP A 238 41.32 25.87 -15.86
CA ASP A 238 40.24 24.93 -15.48
C ASP A 238 39.11 25.50 -14.58
N LEU A 239 38.77 26.79 -14.70
CA LEU A 239 37.72 27.42 -13.86
C LEU A 239 36.27 27.26 -14.36
N LYS A 240 35.98 26.32 -15.27
CA LYS A 240 34.59 26.09 -15.74
C LYS A 240 33.95 24.89 -15.03
N ARG A 241 33.35 25.20 -13.87
CA ARG A 241 32.41 24.41 -13.02
C ARG A 241 33.07 23.55 -11.92
N PRO A 242 32.61 23.68 -10.66
CA PRO A 242 33.12 22.86 -9.56
C PRO A 242 32.78 21.38 -9.80
N LYS A 243 33.76 20.50 -9.59
CA LYS A 243 33.62 19.04 -9.73
C LYS A 243 32.74 18.47 -8.62
N LEU A 244 31.42 18.42 -8.81
CA LEU A 244 30.47 17.95 -7.79
C LEU A 244 30.55 16.43 -7.57
N CYS A 245 30.33 15.95 -6.34
CA CYS A 245 30.22 14.53 -6.00
C CYS A 245 28.90 14.21 -5.28
N ILE A 246 28.57 12.92 -5.18
CA ILE A 246 27.37 12.45 -4.48
C ILE A 246 27.77 11.84 -3.16
N ARG A 247 27.18 12.35 -2.08
CA ARG A 247 27.28 11.79 -0.75
C ARG A 247 26.07 10.90 -0.46
N VAL A 248 26.31 9.72 0.08
CA VAL A 248 25.31 8.69 0.41
C VAL A 248 25.27 8.50 1.91
N HIS A 249 24.11 8.75 2.52
CA HIS A 249 23.92 8.67 3.97
C HIS A 249 23.47 7.28 4.41
N PRO A 250 23.92 6.80 5.58
CA PRO A 250 23.37 5.60 6.22
C PRO A 250 21.86 5.76 6.53
N LYS A 251 21.13 4.64 6.62
CA LYS A 251 19.71 4.67 6.97
C LYS A 251 19.53 5.17 8.40
N LYS A 252 18.74 6.23 8.59
CA LYS A 252 18.41 6.74 9.93
C LYS A 252 17.50 5.76 10.65
N HIS A 253 18.03 5.00 11.60
CA HIS A 253 17.21 4.19 12.51
C HIS A 253 16.56 5.10 13.57
N PRO A 254 15.27 4.89 13.90
CA PRO A 254 14.63 5.61 14.99
C PRO A 254 15.37 5.30 16.29
N LYS A 255 15.91 6.33 16.95
CA LYS A 255 16.41 6.18 18.32
C LYS A 255 15.23 5.74 19.18
N LEU A 256 15.33 4.60 19.88
CA LEU A 256 14.43 4.30 20.98
C LEU A 256 14.52 5.49 21.96
N LYS A 257 13.38 6.11 22.27
CA LYS A 257 13.27 7.12 23.31
C LYS A 257 13.59 6.44 24.64
N GLY A 258 14.86 6.48 25.05
CA GLY A 258 15.23 6.29 26.43
C GLY A 258 14.60 7.40 27.26
N HIS A 259 13.87 7.03 28.31
CA HIS A 259 13.49 7.95 29.37
C HIS A 259 14.77 8.51 29.96
N ASN A 260 15.06 9.79 29.73
CA ASN A 260 16.02 10.51 30.54
C ASN A 260 15.31 11.70 31.19
N SER A 261 15.13 11.54 32.49
CA SER A 261 14.77 12.58 33.45
C SER A 261 15.80 13.70 33.47
N GLY A 262 15.31 14.94 33.51
CA GLY A 262 16.02 16.08 34.10
C GLY A 262 16.95 16.86 33.17
N GLY A 263 16.64 18.15 32.98
CA GLY A 263 17.58 19.12 32.42
C GLY A 263 16.88 20.25 31.68
N GLY A 264 16.36 21.24 32.42
CA GLY A 264 15.74 22.42 31.86
C GLY A 264 16.70 23.23 30.98
N GLY A 265 16.18 23.70 29.83
CA GLY A 265 16.87 24.60 28.92
C GLY A 265 15.82 25.35 28.11
N GLN A 266 15.83 26.67 28.23
CA GLN A 266 14.81 27.62 27.80
C GLN A 266 14.33 27.43 26.36
N GLY A 267 13.02 27.23 26.20
CA GLY A 267 12.34 27.24 24.92
C GLY A 267 12.13 28.67 24.42
N GLN A 268 12.85 29.05 23.36
CA GLN A 268 12.39 30.12 22.49
C GLN A 268 11.17 29.62 21.71
N LYS A 269 10.00 30.16 22.08
CA LYS A 269 8.78 30.14 21.27
C LYS A 269 9.12 30.66 19.87
N ARG A 270 8.89 29.84 18.84
CA ARG A 270 8.59 30.36 17.51
C ARG A 270 7.18 29.95 17.13
N SER A 271 6.44 30.99 16.78
CA SER A 271 5.03 31.05 16.47
C SER A 271 4.65 30.12 15.33
N ARG A 272 3.46 29.56 15.52
CA ARG A 272 2.59 29.02 14.49
C ARG A 272 2.29 30.15 13.50
N GLU A 273 2.79 30.02 12.28
CA GLU A 273 2.23 30.70 11.12
C GLU A 273 1.71 29.65 10.14
N GLU A 274 0.49 29.94 9.72
CA GLU A 274 -0.40 29.17 8.90
C GLU A 274 -0.12 29.52 7.45
N ASN A 275 0.11 28.47 6.64
CA ASN A 275 -0.09 28.41 5.20
C ASN A 275 0.64 29.43 4.31
N GLY A 276 1.56 28.93 3.50
CA GLY A 276 2.16 29.64 2.39
C GLY A 276 2.95 28.67 1.52
N GLU A 277 2.34 28.27 0.40
CA GLU A 277 3.02 27.62 -0.72
C GLU A 277 4.26 28.42 -1.15
N THR A 278 5.22 27.73 -1.77
CA THR A 278 6.55 28.19 -2.23
C THR A 278 7.66 28.12 -1.18
N GLY A 279 8.27 26.94 -1.09
CA GLY A 279 9.55 26.73 -0.41
C GLY A 279 10.23 25.52 -1.01
N THR A 280 11.27 25.75 -1.80
CA THR A 280 12.21 24.77 -2.35
C THR A 280 12.85 23.93 -1.23
N GLY A 281 12.15 22.88 -0.81
CA GLY A 281 12.68 21.79 -0.02
C GLY A 281 12.64 20.54 -0.87
N TRP A 282 13.78 20.17 -1.47
CA TRP A 282 13.96 18.89 -2.17
C TRP A 282 13.98 17.76 -1.14
N GLY A 283 12.82 17.47 -0.56
CA GLY A 283 12.58 16.38 0.36
C GLY A 283 12.04 15.17 -0.41
N GLY A 284 12.93 14.26 -0.79
CA GLY A 284 12.80 12.79 -0.83
C GLY A 284 11.47 12.08 -1.18
N HIS A 285 10.46 12.73 -1.74
CA HIS A 285 9.26 12.06 -2.22
C HIS A 285 9.52 11.59 -3.65
N GLN A 286 9.45 10.27 -3.88
CA GLN A 286 9.05 9.76 -5.19
C GLN A 286 7.83 10.56 -5.63
N ARG A 287 8.00 11.35 -6.69
CA ARG A 287 6.95 12.19 -7.25
C ARG A 287 5.77 11.28 -7.57
N TRP A 288 4.58 11.61 -7.07
CA TRP A 288 3.37 10.85 -7.37
C TRP A 288 3.23 10.70 -8.90
N PRO A 289 2.95 9.50 -9.43
CA PRO A 289 2.93 9.28 -10.87
C PRO A 289 1.94 10.22 -11.55
N SER A 290 2.35 10.83 -12.67
CA SER A 290 1.45 11.69 -13.44
C SER A 290 0.34 10.86 -14.08
N GLY A 291 -0.91 11.33 -13.97
CA GLY A 291 -2.07 10.63 -14.53
C GLY A 291 -2.65 9.54 -13.63
N VAL A 292 -2.12 9.35 -12.42
CA VAL A 292 -2.72 8.48 -11.40
C VAL A 292 -3.51 9.35 -10.41
N PRO A 293 -4.78 9.04 -10.14
CA PRO A 293 -5.57 9.74 -9.13
C PRO A 293 -4.88 9.82 -7.77
N ASN A 294 -5.16 10.87 -7.00
CA ASN A 294 -4.43 11.15 -5.76
C ASN A 294 -4.85 10.28 -4.57
N HIS A 295 -6.00 9.60 -4.63
CA HIS A 295 -6.51 8.80 -3.52
C HIS A 295 -6.51 7.32 -3.88
N LEU A 296 -6.03 6.49 -2.96
CA LEU A 296 -6.21 5.06 -2.99
C LEU A 296 -7.47 4.72 -2.21
N GLU A 297 -8.47 4.19 -2.87
CA GLU A 297 -9.62 3.53 -2.26
C GLU A 297 -9.32 2.04 -2.04
N PHE A 298 -9.78 1.50 -0.92
CA PHE A 298 -9.70 0.08 -0.61
C PHE A 298 -10.82 -0.32 0.35
N THR A 299 -11.13 -1.62 0.39
CA THR A 299 -12.03 -2.20 1.39
C THR A 299 -11.24 -2.59 2.63
N LEU A 300 -11.69 -2.11 3.79
CA LEU A 300 -11.23 -2.54 5.10
C LEU A 300 -12.26 -3.52 5.69
N CYS A 301 -11.85 -4.76 5.90
CA CYS A 301 -12.58 -5.72 6.72
C CYS A 301 -11.95 -5.75 8.11
N LYS A 302 -12.74 -5.54 9.16
CA LYS A 302 -12.29 -5.59 10.56
C LYS A 302 -13.16 -6.51 11.40
N GLU A 303 -12.54 -7.18 12.35
CA GLU A 303 -13.18 -8.12 13.27
C GLU A 303 -12.97 -7.64 14.71
N ASN A 304 -14.07 -7.51 15.46
CA ASN A 304 -14.06 -7.13 16.87
C ASN A 304 -13.23 -5.86 17.19
N LYS A 305 -13.30 -4.85 16.31
CA LYS A 305 -12.45 -3.65 16.38
C LYS A 305 -13.22 -2.41 15.96
N ASP A 306 -12.92 -1.28 16.59
CA ASP A 306 -13.47 0.02 16.20
C ASP A 306 -12.80 0.56 14.92
N THR A 307 -13.53 1.35 14.12
CA THR A 307 -13.00 1.95 12.89
C THR A 307 -11.83 2.91 13.20
N GLY A 308 -11.93 3.71 14.26
CA GLY A 308 -10.87 4.62 14.70
C GLY A 308 -9.63 3.87 15.17
N ASP A 309 -9.79 2.78 15.90
CA ASP A 309 -8.68 1.91 16.32
C ASP A 309 -7.96 1.28 15.12
N ALA A 310 -8.72 0.78 14.13
CA ALA A 310 -8.19 0.23 12.90
C ALA A 310 -7.36 1.26 12.12
N ILE A 311 -7.90 2.47 11.94
CA ILE A 311 -7.19 3.60 11.32
C ILE A 311 -5.95 3.97 12.13
N GLY A 312 -6.02 3.98 13.46
CA GLY A 312 -4.88 4.27 14.33
C GLY A 312 -3.73 3.28 14.15
N ILE A 313 -4.02 1.99 13.95
CA ILE A 313 -3.03 0.96 13.64
C ILE A 313 -2.40 1.21 12.27
N LEU A 314 -3.22 1.40 11.23
CA LEU A 314 -2.73 1.67 9.86
C LEU A 314 -1.90 2.96 9.80
N SER A 315 -2.34 4.01 10.49
CA SER A 315 -1.65 5.29 10.63
C SER A 315 -0.24 5.13 11.20
N ARG A 316 -0.09 4.34 12.28
CA ARG A 316 1.20 4.06 12.92
C ARG A 316 2.15 3.28 12.00
N ILE A 317 1.64 2.25 11.33
CA ILE A 317 2.44 1.39 10.44
C ILE A 317 2.86 2.15 9.16
N LEU A 318 1.96 2.96 8.59
CA LEU A 318 2.23 3.70 7.35
C LEU A 318 2.94 5.03 7.57
N HIS A 319 3.11 5.46 8.82
CA HIS A 319 3.62 6.77 9.24
C HIS A 319 2.81 7.95 8.69
N LEU A 320 1.49 7.81 8.71
CA LEU A 320 0.55 8.80 8.22
C LEU A 320 -0.26 9.39 9.37
N LYS A 321 -0.74 10.61 9.23
CA LYS A 321 -1.70 11.19 10.18
C LYS A 321 -3.08 10.55 9.97
N PRO A 322 -3.90 10.33 11.02
CA PRO A 322 -5.26 9.80 10.86
C PRO A 322 -6.13 10.60 9.88
N LYS A 323 -5.92 11.93 9.79
CA LYS A 323 -6.59 12.81 8.83
C LYS A 323 -6.33 12.45 7.35
N ALA A 324 -5.30 11.67 7.05
CA ALA A 324 -5.05 11.20 5.69
C ALA A 324 -6.05 10.11 5.24
N PHE A 325 -6.75 9.48 6.18
CA PHE A 325 -7.74 8.45 5.94
C PHE A 325 -9.13 9.08 5.84
N GLY A 326 -9.87 8.74 4.79
CA GLY A 326 -11.26 9.11 4.59
C GLY A 326 -12.16 7.89 4.69
N PHE A 327 -13.32 8.02 5.31
CA PHE A 327 -14.30 6.96 5.45
C PHE A 327 -15.71 7.54 5.62
N ALA A 328 -16.72 6.79 5.18
CA ALA A 328 -18.10 7.28 5.14
C ALA A 328 -18.81 7.23 6.51
N GLY A 329 -18.42 6.30 7.38
CA GLY A 329 -18.92 6.22 8.74
C GLY A 329 -18.20 5.16 9.57
N THR A 330 -18.35 5.23 10.89
CA THR A 330 -17.89 4.18 11.79
C THR A 330 -18.80 2.96 11.68
N LYS A 331 -18.28 1.77 12.00
CA LYS A 331 -19.01 0.50 12.01
C LYS A 331 -18.83 -0.19 13.35
N ASP A 332 -19.81 -0.99 13.77
CA ASP A 332 -19.82 -1.69 15.06
C ASP A 332 -18.47 -2.29 15.44
N LYS A 333 -18.05 -2.04 16.69
CA LYS A 333 -16.85 -2.66 17.25
C LYS A 333 -17.05 -4.17 17.37
N ARG A 334 -18.14 -4.62 18.00
CA ARG A 334 -18.44 -6.04 18.21
C ARG A 334 -19.19 -6.60 17.00
N GLY A 335 -18.43 -6.90 15.94
CA GLY A 335 -18.95 -7.43 14.68
C GLY A 335 -17.82 -7.79 13.71
N VAL A 336 -18.20 -8.37 12.58
CA VAL A 336 -17.35 -8.46 11.37
C VAL A 336 -17.86 -7.42 10.39
N THR A 337 -17.05 -6.44 10.04
CA THR A 337 -17.53 -5.28 9.27
C THR A 337 -16.65 -4.99 8.07
N SER A 338 -17.24 -4.73 6.91
CA SER A 338 -16.55 -4.30 5.68
C SER A 338 -16.99 -2.89 5.29
N GLN A 339 -16.03 -2.00 5.02
CA GLN A 339 -16.29 -0.62 4.61
C GLN A 339 -15.22 -0.09 3.64
N ARG A 340 -15.56 0.92 2.85
CA ARG A 340 -14.60 1.64 1.98
C ARG A 340 -13.81 2.65 2.79
N ILE A 341 -12.52 2.73 2.48
CA ILE A 341 -11.57 3.70 3.04
C ILE A 341 -10.80 4.33 1.88
N THR A 342 -10.50 5.62 1.97
CA THR A 342 -9.59 6.31 1.04
C THR A 342 -8.33 6.80 1.76
N LEU A 343 -7.21 6.86 1.04
CA LEU A 343 -5.92 7.30 1.57
C LEU A 343 -5.17 8.17 0.55
N TYR A 344 -4.68 9.35 0.98
CA TYR A 344 -4.02 10.29 0.09
C TYR A 344 -2.58 9.88 -0.25
N LYS A 345 -2.29 9.74 -1.56
CA LYS A 345 -0.96 9.49 -2.16
C LYS A 345 -0.20 8.31 -1.54
N VAL A 346 -0.86 7.16 -1.44
CA VAL A 346 -0.25 5.90 -1.00
C VAL A 346 -0.40 4.82 -2.06
N ARG A 347 0.68 4.07 -2.32
CA ARG A 347 0.68 2.94 -3.25
C ARG A 347 -0.04 1.72 -2.66
N ALA A 348 -0.85 1.00 -3.44
CA ALA A 348 -1.63 -0.15 -2.97
C ALA A 348 -0.75 -1.27 -2.38
N THR A 349 0.40 -1.50 -3.02
CA THR A 349 1.47 -2.41 -2.57
C THR A 349 1.97 -2.14 -1.15
N ARG A 350 1.90 -0.90 -0.65
CA ARG A 350 2.26 -0.59 0.74
C ARG A 350 1.28 -1.15 1.75
N LEU A 351 -0.01 -1.23 1.38
CA LEU A 351 -1.07 -1.80 2.23
C LEU A 351 -1.14 -3.31 2.09
N ALA A 352 -1.02 -3.84 0.88
CA ALA A 352 -1.16 -5.27 0.61
C ALA A 352 -0.08 -6.14 1.29
N LYS A 353 1.09 -5.56 1.61
CA LYS A 353 2.19 -6.25 2.32
C LYS A 353 2.01 -6.30 3.84
N LEU A 354 0.98 -5.67 4.38
CA LEU A 354 0.81 -5.56 5.83
C LEU A 354 0.14 -6.80 6.40
N THR A 355 0.78 -7.40 7.41
CA THR A 355 0.14 -8.40 8.26
C THR A 355 -0.62 -7.71 9.38
N LEU A 356 -1.95 -7.78 9.35
CA LEU A 356 -2.83 -7.06 10.26
C LEU A 356 -3.67 -8.04 11.09
N HIS A 357 -3.56 -7.99 12.41
CA HIS A 357 -4.36 -8.85 13.28
C HIS A 357 -5.81 -8.35 13.41
N GLY A 358 -6.77 -9.24 13.08
CA GLY A 358 -8.21 -8.94 13.09
C GLY A 358 -8.64 -7.91 12.04
N MET A 359 -7.83 -7.68 11.00
CA MET A 359 -8.15 -6.79 9.89
C MET A 359 -7.59 -7.34 8.59
N LYS A 360 -8.27 -7.08 7.48
CA LYS A 360 -7.79 -7.34 6.13
C LYS A 360 -8.10 -6.13 5.26
N VAL A 361 -7.22 -5.86 4.30
CA VAL A 361 -7.37 -4.75 3.34
C VAL A 361 -7.21 -5.29 1.92
N GLY A 362 -7.99 -4.75 0.99
CA GLY A 362 -7.99 -5.22 -0.39
C GLY A 362 -8.91 -4.41 -1.29
N ASN A 363 -9.27 -4.96 -2.45
CA ASN A 363 -10.11 -4.30 -3.46
C ASN A 363 -9.58 -2.89 -3.80
N PHE A 364 -8.28 -2.81 -4.05
CA PHE A 364 -7.59 -1.55 -4.26
C PHE A 364 -8.00 -0.87 -5.58
N GLN A 365 -8.24 0.43 -5.53
CA GLN A 365 -8.54 1.26 -6.70
C GLN A 365 -8.03 2.69 -6.51
N TYR A 366 -7.51 3.31 -7.57
CA TYR A 366 -7.19 4.74 -7.54
C TYR A 366 -8.40 5.58 -7.95
N VAL A 367 -8.74 6.55 -7.11
CA VAL A 367 -9.90 7.43 -7.29
C VAL A 367 -9.50 8.90 -7.06
N ASP A 368 -10.22 9.82 -7.69
CA ASP A 368 -9.92 11.26 -7.56
C ASP A 368 -10.44 11.84 -6.26
N ARG A 369 -11.57 11.31 -5.77
CA ARG A 369 -12.31 11.84 -4.64
C ARG A 369 -11.91 11.17 -3.31
N HIS A 370 -11.79 11.98 -2.27
CA HIS A 370 -11.66 11.52 -0.89
C HIS A 370 -13.04 11.17 -0.31
N LEU A 371 -13.14 10.08 0.46
CA LEU A 371 -14.37 9.74 1.20
C LEU A 371 -14.51 10.63 2.44
N GLY A 372 -15.62 11.33 2.55
CA GLY A 372 -16.07 12.06 3.72
C GLY A 372 -17.18 11.34 4.48
N LEU A 373 -17.46 11.80 5.70
CA LEU A 373 -18.56 11.26 6.52
C LEU A 373 -19.90 11.48 5.80
N GLY A 374 -20.72 10.43 5.76
CA GLY A 374 -22.02 10.42 5.07
C GLY A 374 -21.97 9.92 3.62
N ASP A 375 -20.80 9.60 3.07
CA ASP A 375 -20.65 9.06 1.71
C ASP A 375 -21.02 7.56 1.59
N LEU A 376 -22.18 7.18 2.13
CA LEU A 376 -22.75 5.84 2.04
C LEU A 376 -24.27 5.94 1.88
N LYS A 377 -24.88 4.95 1.23
CA LYS A 377 -26.35 4.83 1.19
C LYS A 377 -26.91 4.12 2.42
N GLY A 378 -26.13 3.25 3.06
CA GLY A 378 -26.58 2.50 4.21
C GLY A 378 -25.66 1.34 4.54
N ASN A 379 -26.18 0.36 5.28
CA ASN A 379 -25.46 -0.84 5.63
C ASN A 379 -26.38 -2.05 5.43
N LEU A 380 -25.82 -3.12 4.86
CA LEU A 380 -26.43 -4.44 4.85
C LEU A 380 -26.03 -5.16 6.14
N PHE A 381 -27.01 -5.58 6.91
CA PHE A 381 -26.81 -6.36 8.13
C PHE A 381 -27.12 -7.83 7.86
N THR A 382 -26.22 -8.72 8.25
CA THR A 382 -26.51 -10.15 8.40
C THR A 382 -26.42 -10.49 9.88
N LEU A 383 -27.56 -10.83 10.47
CA LEU A 383 -27.71 -11.08 11.89
C LEU A 383 -28.03 -12.55 12.13
N THR A 384 -27.30 -13.18 13.05
CA THR A 384 -27.62 -14.51 13.57
C THR A 384 -28.16 -14.36 14.98
N MET A 385 -29.43 -14.72 15.17
CA MET A 385 -30.08 -14.80 16.47
C MET A 385 -29.94 -16.22 17.03
N ARG A 386 -29.44 -16.35 18.26
CA ARG A 386 -29.22 -17.65 18.93
C ARG A 386 -30.17 -17.84 20.10
N GLY A 387 -30.25 -19.06 20.63
CA GLY A 387 -31.04 -19.36 21.83
C GLY A 387 -32.55 -19.13 21.63
N ILE A 388 -33.05 -19.31 20.41
CA ILE A 388 -34.48 -19.24 20.11
C ILE A 388 -35.16 -20.44 20.76
N GLU A 389 -36.26 -20.19 21.48
CA GLU A 389 -37.03 -21.21 22.19
C GLU A 389 -37.65 -22.22 21.20
N ALA A 390 -37.51 -23.52 21.47
CA ALA A 390 -38.04 -24.57 20.60
C ALA A 390 -39.56 -24.46 20.45
N GLY A 391 -40.07 -24.60 19.22
CA GLY A 391 -41.50 -24.47 18.90
C GLY A 391 -41.99 -23.04 18.62
N SER A 392 -41.10 -22.03 18.65
CA SER A 392 -41.44 -20.63 18.32
C SER A 392 -41.26 -20.26 16.84
N GLU A 393 -40.98 -21.22 15.96
CA GLU A 393 -40.65 -21.01 14.54
C GLU A 393 -41.68 -20.16 13.80
N GLU A 394 -42.96 -20.46 13.99
CA GLU A 394 -44.04 -19.72 13.34
C GLU A 394 -44.15 -18.27 13.84
N THR A 395 -43.94 -18.06 15.14
CA THR A 395 -43.91 -16.72 15.75
C THR A 395 -42.74 -15.90 15.19
N VAL A 396 -41.56 -16.50 15.07
CA VAL A 396 -40.38 -15.87 14.48
C VAL A 396 -40.64 -15.50 13.02
N ALA A 397 -41.16 -16.44 12.22
CA ALA A 397 -41.49 -16.18 10.82
C ALA A 397 -42.48 -15.01 10.68
N ARG A 398 -43.58 -15.02 11.45
CA ARG A 398 -44.56 -13.93 11.46
C ARG A 398 -43.96 -12.58 11.86
N ALA A 399 -43.05 -12.56 12.83
CA ALA A 399 -42.38 -11.33 13.27
C ALA A 399 -41.42 -10.78 12.19
N VAL A 400 -40.71 -11.65 11.47
CA VAL A 400 -39.82 -11.27 10.36
C VAL A 400 -40.64 -10.75 9.17
N ASP A 401 -41.71 -11.44 8.80
CA ASP A 401 -42.60 -11.01 7.72
C ASP A 401 -43.20 -9.62 8.01
N ALA A 402 -43.61 -9.38 9.26
CA ALA A 402 -44.16 -8.11 9.71
C ALA A 402 -43.12 -6.96 9.79
N LEU A 403 -41.83 -7.23 9.64
CA LEU A 403 -40.80 -6.20 9.49
C LEU A 403 -40.65 -5.75 8.02
N THR A 404 -41.02 -6.62 7.08
CA THR A 404 -40.92 -6.36 5.64
C THR A 404 -42.19 -5.80 5.02
N ALA A 405 -43.34 -6.00 5.68
CA ALA A 405 -44.64 -5.45 5.31
C ALA A 405 -44.76 -3.97 5.72
#